data_AF-A0A453J822-F1
#
_entry.id   AF-A0A453J822-F1
#
_cell.length_a   1.000
_cell.length_b   1.000
_cell.length_c   1.000
_cell.angle_alpha   90.00
_cell.angle_beta   90.00
_cell.angle_gamma   90.00
#
_symmetry.space_group_name_H-M   'P 1'
#
loop_
_entity.id
_entity.type
_entity.pdbx_description
1 polymer ?
#
loop_
_entity_poly.entity_id
_entity_poly.type
_entity_poly.pdbx_seq_one_letter_code
_entity_poly.pdbx_strand_id
1 'polypeptide(L)'
;MGADVTVNCVHPGIVRTRLNRDREGLITDLVFVLLSKLLKTIPQAAATTCYAAVHPRLAGVSGRYLADCNEALPSPAAASRSEAARLWQASEDMISGSSQQGQVLQYGCWTGTSEHPTSLCPSTV
;
A
#
# COMPACT_ATOMS: atom_id res chain seq x y z
N MET A 1 -5.84 -9.61 25.46
CA MET A 1 -5.01 -10.43 24.55
C MET A 1 -4.04 -9.49 23.87
N GLY A 2 -2.74 -9.71 23.98
CA GLY A 2 -1.74 -8.99 23.20
C GLY A 2 -1.19 -9.94 22.16
N ALA A 3 -1.25 -9.56 20.88
CA ALA A 3 -0.51 -10.29 19.85
C ALA A 3 0.97 -9.89 19.97
N ASP A 4 1.87 -10.87 19.91
CA ASP A 4 3.32 -10.64 19.88
C ASP A 4 3.74 -10.16 18.48
N VAL A 5 3.36 -8.92 18.16
CA VAL A 5 3.54 -8.32 16.84
C VAL A 5 4.11 -6.91 17.00
N THR A 6 5.16 -6.63 16.25
CA THR A 6 5.73 -5.28 16.09
C THR A 6 5.23 -4.64 14.80
N VAL A 7 4.92 -3.35 14.84
CA VAL A 7 4.45 -2.60 13.67
C VAL A 7 5.28 -1.33 13.52
N ASN A 8 5.93 -1.15 12.38
CA ASN A 8 6.75 0.03 12.09
C ASN A 8 6.43 0.55 10.67
N CYS A 9 6.66 1.84 10.46
CA CYS A 9 6.52 2.49 9.15
C CYS A 9 7.90 2.70 8.53
N VAL A 10 8.01 2.56 7.21
CA VAL A 10 9.28 2.69 6.47
C VAL A 10 9.17 3.71 5.34
N HIS A 11 10.22 4.51 5.15
CA HIS A 11 10.37 5.39 4.01
C HIS A 11 11.51 4.90 3.11
N PRO A 12 11.22 4.40 1.89
CA PRO A 12 12.23 3.84 0.99
C PRO A 12 13.14 4.91 0.36
N GLY A 13 12.83 6.20 0.54
CA GLY A 13 13.50 7.31 -0.14
C GLY A 13 12.92 7.57 -1.53
N ILE A 14 13.59 8.46 -2.28
CA ILE A 14 13.17 8.83 -3.63
C ILE A 14 13.78 7.82 -4.61
N VAL A 15 12.93 7.10 -5.33
CA VAL A 15 13.34 6.00 -6.20
C VAL A 15 12.54 6.11 -7.48
N ARG A 16 13.21 5.97 -8.62
CA ARG A 16 12.54 5.93 -9.93
C ARG A 16 11.84 4.58 -10.10
N THR A 17 10.59 4.51 -9.66
CA THR A 17 9.71 3.34 -9.81
C THR A 17 8.58 3.64 -10.81
N ARG A 18 7.82 2.60 -11.16
CA ARG A 18 6.60 2.74 -11.98
C ARG A 18 5.39 3.28 -11.20
N LEU A 19 5.55 3.85 -10.01
CA LEU A 19 4.41 4.43 -9.28
C LEU A 19 3.85 5.66 -10.01
N ASN A 20 4.70 6.42 -10.69
CA ASN A 20 4.32 7.61 -11.45
C ASN A 20 4.11 7.33 -12.95
N ARG A 21 3.73 6.09 -13.32
CA ARG A 21 3.63 5.68 -14.73
C ARG A 21 2.64 6.53 -15.55
N ASP A 22 1.54 6.93 -14.93
CA ASP A 22 0.50 7.74 -15.58
C ASP A 22 0.86 9.24 -15.63
N ARG A 23 2.01 9.60 -15.05
CA ARG A 23 2.61 10.93 -15.12
C ARG A 23 3.95 10.91 -15.85
N GLU A 24 4.22 9.87 -16.64
CA GLU A 24 5.41 9.80 -17.48
C GLU A 24 5.38 10.91 -18.55
N GLY A 25 6.50 11.60 -18.71
CA GLY A 25 6.61 12.75 -19.61
C GLY A 25 7.84 13.61 -19.30
N LEU A 26 8.13 14.56 -20.19
CA LEU A 26 9.34 15.39 -20.15
C LEU A 26 9.53 16.12 -18.82
N ILE A 27 8.45 16.57 -18.17
CA ILE A 27 8.52 17.26 -16.87
C ILE A 27 8.96 16.29 -15.77
N THR A 28 8.37 15.11 -15.70
CA THR A 28 8.72 14.07 -14.71
C THR A 28 10.15 13.59 -14.92
N ASP A 29 10.58 13.42 -16.17
CA ASP A 29 11.96 13.07 -16.49
C ASP A 29 12.94 14.17 -16.11
N LEU A 30 12.61 15.44 -16.38
CA LEU A 30 13.43 16.58 -15.96
C LEU A 30 13.56 16.65 -14.44
N VAL A 31 12.46 16.43 -13.70
CA VAL A 31 12.49 16.35 -12.22
C VAL A 31 13.41 15.23 -11.75
N PHE A 32 13.34 14.03 -12.35
CA PHE A 32 14.25 12.93 -12.01
C PHE A 32 15.71 13.21 -12.38
N VAL A 33 15.97 13.92 -13.48
CA VAL A 33 17.33 14.36 -13.85
C VAL A 33 17.87 15.37 -12.84
N LEU A 34 17.07 16.37 -12.46
CA LEU A 34 17.43 17.38 -11.46
C LEU A 34 17.67 16.75 -10.08
N LEU A 35 16.85 15.77 -9.70
CA LEU A 35 16.96 15.06 -8.43
C LEU A 35 17.85 13.81 -8.51
N SER A 36 18.58 13.59 -9.60
CA SER A 36 19.35 12.37 -9.85
C SER A 36 20.32 12.00 -8.73
N LYS A 37 20.95 13.01 -8.09
CA LYS A 37 21.85 12.82 -6.94
C LYS A 37 21.14 12.38 -5.66
N LEU A 38 19.82 12.59 -5.57
CA LEU A 38 18.98 12.18 -4.44
C LEU A 38 18.25 10.86 -4.72
N LEU A 39 18.37 10.32 -5.95
CA LEU A 39 17.73 9.06 -6.31
C LEU A 39 18.49 7.88 -5.74
N LYS A 40 17.77 7.04 -5.02
CA LYS A 40 18.24 5.75 -4.56
C LYS A 40 18.08 4.70 -5.64
N THR A 41 19.02 3.76 -5.64
CA THR A 41 18.90 2.51 -6.39
C THR A 41 17.84 1.60 -5.75
N ILE A 42 17.35 0.60 -6.50
CA ILE A 42 16.38 -0.37 -5.97
C ILE A 42 16.89 -1.09 -4.70
N PRO A 43 18.16 -1.56 -4.63
CA PRO A 43 18.68 -2.13 -3.39
C PRO A 43 18.71 -1.16 -2.21
N GLN A 44 19.10 0.10 -2.45
CA GLN A 44 19.11 1.14 -1.39
C GLN A 44 17.69 1.44 -0.89
N ALA A 45 16.70 1.44 -1.79
CA ALA A 45 15.31 1.63 -1.44
C ALA A 45 14.76 0.50 -0.56
N ALA A 46 15.09 -0.75 -0.92
CA ALA A 46 14.65 -1.94 -0.20
C ALA A 46 15.35 -2.10 1.15
N ALA A 47 16.55 -1.53 1.32
CA ALA A 47 17.38 -1.71 2.50
C ALA A 47 16.63 -1.39 3.81
N THR A 48 15.87 -0.29 3.86
CA THR A 48 15.14 0.10 5.09
C THR A 48 14.02 -0.89 5.42
N THR A 49 13.32 -1.41 4.41
CA THR A 49 12.29 -2.44 4.59
C THR A 49 12.90 -3.76 5.08
N CYS A 50 14.00 -4.20 4.48
CA CYS A 50 14.71 -5.39 4.94
C CYS A 50 15.23 -5.20 6.37
N TYR A 51 15.84 -4.05 6.67
CA TYR A 51 16.29 -3.70 8.01
C TYR A 51 15.15 -3.77 9.03
N ALA A 52 13.99 -3.18 8.72
CA ALA A 52 12.80 -3.21 9.55
C ALA A 52 12.28 -4.63 9.84
N ALA A 53 12.36 -5.51 8.85
CA ALA A 53 11.80 -6.85 8.93
C ALA A 53 12.70 -7.86 9.67
N VAL A 54 14.03 -7.77 9.51
CA VAL A 54 14.93 -8.86 9.94
C VAL A 54 16.06 -8.44 10.87
N HIS A 55 16.32 -7.15 11.06
CA HIS A 55 17.52 -6.75 11.80
C HIS A 55 17.34 -6.94 13.32
N PRO A 56 18.26 -7.62 14.04
CA PRO A 56 18.12 -7.91 15.47
C PRO A 56 17.93 -6.67 16.37
N ARG A 57 18.51 -5.52 15.98
CA ARG A 57 18.31 -4.23 16.67
C ARG A 57 16.85 -3.77 16.72
N LEU A 58 15.97 -4.29 15.89
CA LEU A 58 14.54 -3.97 15.90
C LEU A 58 13.68 -5.07 16.54
N ALA A 59 14.28 -6.11 17.11
CA ALA A 59 13.55 -7.09 17.89
C ALA A 59 12.79 -6.39 19.05
N GLY A 60 11.47 -6.57 19.09
CA GLY A 60 10.59 -5.92 20.08
C GLY A 60 10.36 -4.42 19.87
N VAL A 61 10.94 -3.80 18.83
CA VAL A 61 10.75 -2.37 18.54
C VAL A 61 9.48 -2.18 17.72
N SER A 62 8.55 -1.36 18.21
CA SER A 62 7.27 -1.09 17.57
C SER A 62 6.91 0.40 17.63
N GLY A 63 6.08 0.86 16.70
CA GLY A 63 5.59 2.23 16.58
C GLY A 63 6.65 3.22 16.13
N ARG A 64 7.65 2.79 15.35
CA ARG A 64 8.72 3.65 14.82
C ARG A 64 8.53 3.98 13.36
N TYR A 65 9.03 5.14 12.96
CA TYR A 65 9.16 5.57 11.57
C TYR A 65 10.63 5.48 11.18
N LEU A 66 10.93 4.71 10.14
CA LEU A 66 12.29 4.40 9.75
C LEU A 66 12.61 4.96 8.36
N ALA A 67 13.77 5.59 8.22
CA ALA A 67 14.33 6.03 6.95
C ALA A 67 15.83 5.76 6.95
N ASP A 68 16.38 5.33 5.81
CA ASP A 68 17.81 5.06 5.66
C ASP A 68 18.38 4.13 6.75
N CYS A 69 17.64 3.07 7.07
CA CYS A 69 17.95 2.08 8.12
C CYS A 69 18.15 2.68 9.54
N ASN A 70 17.56 3.85 9.80
CA ASN A 70 17.61 4.55 11.08
C ASN A 70 16.21 5.02 11.49
N GLU A 71 16.02 5.35 12.77
CA GLU A 71 14.82 6.03 13.24
C GLU A 71 14.81 7.47 12.74
N ALA A 72 13.66 7.91 12.24
CA ALA A 72 13.44 9.25 11.72
C ALA A 72 12.16 9.86 12.30
N LEU A 73 12.06 11.18 12.28
CA LEU A 73 10.89 11.89 12.75
C LEU A 73 9.81 11.93 11.65
N PRO A 74 8.57 11.49 11.95
CA PRO A 74 7.45 11.71 11.05
C PRO A 74 6.98 13.18 11.11
N SER A 75 6.06 13.55 10.23
CA SER A 75 5.40 14.85 10.32
C SER A 75 4.55 14.97 11.59
N PRO A 76 4.28 16.19 12.10
CA PRO A 76 3.43 16.37 13.28
C PRO A 76 2.03 15.75 13.13
N ALA A 77 1.45 15.84 11.92
CA ALA A 77 0.16 15.23 11.62
C ALA A 77 0.23 13.70 11.72
N ALA A 78 1.28 13.07 11.20
CA ALA A 78 1.49 11.63 11.28
C ALA A 78 1.77 11.13 12.71
N ALA A 79 2.27 12.00 13.60
CA ALA A 79 2.46 11.69 15.01
C ALA A 79 1.20 11.88 15.88
N SER A 80 0.12 12.44 15.31
CA SER A 80 -1.10 12.75 16.06
C SER A 80 -1.95 11.50 16.33
N ARG A 81 -2.11 11.16 17.61
CA ARG A 81 -2.98 10.04 18.03
C ARG A 81 -4.45 10.29 17.76
N SER A 82 -4.91 11.54 17.86
CA SER A 82 -6.30 11.89 17.59
C SER A 82 -6.64 11.71 16.11
N GLU A 83 -5.73 12.14 15.23
CA GLU A 83 -5.92 11.97 13.78
C GLU A 83 -5.84 10.50 13.38
N ALA A 84 -4.92 9.73 13.97
CA ALA A 84 -4.84 8.28 13.74
C ALA A 84 -6.14 7.56 14.15
N ALA A 85 -6.72 7.88 15.31
CA ALA A 85 -7.99 7.30 15.75
C ALA A 85 -9.17 7.68 14.84
N ARG A 86 -9.24 8.96 14.43
CA ARG A 86 -10.27 9.43 13.49
C ARG A 86 -10.15 8.73 12.13
N LEU A 87 -8.93 8.57 11.62
CA LEU A 87 -8.68 7.89 10.35
C LEU A 87 -9.04 6.39 10.42
N TRP A 88 -8.72 5.73 11.53
CA TRP A 88 -9.09 4.33 11.75
C TRP A 88 -10.61 4.15 11.71
N GLN A 89 -11.35 4.92 12.53
CA GLN A 89 -12.82 4.84 12.56
C GLN A 89 -13.43 5.09 11.18
N ALA A 90 -12.99 6.16 10.49
CA ALA A 90 -13.50 6.46 9.16
C ALA A 90 -13.21 5.33 8.16
N SER A 91 -12.07 4.64 8.28
CA SER A 91 -11.73 3.50 7.42
C SER A 91 -12.62 2.29 7.70
N GLU A 92 -12.88 1.98 8.98
CA GLU A 92 -13.81 0.92 9.39
C GLU A 92 -15.23 1.20 8.89
N ASP A 93 -15.69 2.44 8.99
CA ASP A 93 -17.00 2.87 8.51
C ASP A 93 -17.12 2.72 6.98
N MET A 94 -16.08 3.09 6.22
CA MET A 94 -16.06 2.94 4.76
C MET A 94 -16.14 1.47 4.33
N ILE A 95 -15.39 0.58 4.99
CA ILE A 95 -15.35 -0.85 4.67
C ILE A 95 -16.67 -1.53 5.09
N SER A 96 -17.23 -1.13 6.22
CA SER A 96 -18.50 -1.68 6.71
C SER A 96 -19.70 -1.17 5.91
N GLY A 97 -19.69 0.10 5.50
CA GLY A 97 -20.76 0.74 4.72
C GLY A 97 -20.80 0.32 3.25
N SER A 98 -19.67 -0.14 2.67
CA SER A 98 -19.62 -0.67 1.30
C SER A 98 -20.20 -2.09 1.17
N SER A 99 -20.53 -2.75 2.28
CA SER A 99 -21.21 -4.05 2.29
C SER A 99 -22.69 -3.99 1.87
N GLN A 100 -23.28 -2.79 1.67
CA GLN A 100 -24.65 -2.63 1.16
C GLN A 100 -24.76 -2.18 -0.30
N GLN A 101 -23.63 -2.08 -1.03
CA GLN A 101 -23.64 -1.86 -2.49
C GLN A 101 -23.09 -3.09 -3.23
N GLY A 102 -23.58 -4.26 -2.83
CA GLY A 102 -23.58 -5.42 -3.70
C GLY A 102 -24.58 -5.20 -4.85
N GLN A 103 -24.19 -4.44 -5.88
CA GLN A 103 -24.63 -4.85 -7.21
C GLN A 103 -24.13 -6.28 -7.37
N VAL A 104 -25.06 -7.22 -7.37
CA VAL A 104 -24.82 -8.59 -7.82
C VAL A 104 -24.34 -8.45 -9.26
N LEU A 105 -23.02 -8.34 -9.44
CA LEU A 105 -22.42 -8.66 -10.71
C LEU A 105 -22.76 -10.13 -10.90
N GLN A 106 -23.70 -10.40 -11.81
CA GLN A 106 -23.89 -11.74 -12.32
C GLN A 106 -22.56 -12.12 -12.99
N TYR A 107 -21.67 -12.70 -12.21
CA TYR A 107 -20.55 -13.45 -12.74
C TYR A 107 -21.19 -14.69 -13.37
N GLY A 108 -21.51 -14.60 -14.65
CA GLY A 108 -21.78 -15.78 -15.45
C GLY A 108 -20.61 -16.75 -15.26
N CYS A 109 -20.94 -18.01 -14.98
CA CYS A 109 -19.94 -19.07 -14.84
C CYS A 109 -19.11 -19.13 -16.13
N TRP A 110 -17.84 -18.73 -16.06
CA TRP A 110 -16.94 -18.74 -17.21
C TRP A 110 -16.51 -20.19 -17.45
N THR A 111 -17.31 -20.93 -18.21
CA THR A 111 -16.93 -22.25 -18.71
C THR A 111 -16.09 -22.02 -19.95
N GLY A 112 -14.78 -22.20 -19.81
CA GLY A 112 -13.81 -21.95 -20.87
C GLY A 112 -13.98 -22.92 -22.03
N THR A 113 -14.83 -22.57 -22.99
CA THR A 113 -14.74 -23.03 -24.39
C THR A 113 -15.34 -21.94 -25.28
N SER A 114 -14.63 -21.61 -26.34
CA SER A 114 -15.06 -20.66 -27.37
C SER A 114 -16.43 -21.01 -27.97
N GLU A 115 -17.14 -19.95 -28.36
CA GLU A 115 -18.28 -19.89 -29.29
C GLU A 115 -19.69 -19.73 -28.69
N HIS A 116 -20.27 -18.56 -29.00
CA HIS A 116 -21.68 -18.12 -28.99
C HIS A 116 -22.63 -18.50 -27.82
N PRO A 117 -23.29 -17.50 -27.18
CA PRO A 117 -24.25 -17.78 -26.12
C PRO A 117 -25.58 -18.26 -26.70
N THR A 118 -25.90 -19.54 -26.53
CA THR A 118 -27.26 -20.05 -26.68
C THR A 118 -27.85 -20.48 -25.34
N SER A 119 -29.01 -19.88 -25.06
CA SER A 119 -30.06 -20.28 -24.11
C SER A 119 -29.79 -20.17 -22.60
N LEU A 120 -30.69 -19.41 -21.97
CA LEU A 120 -30.91 -19.28 -20.54
C LEU A 120 -31.40 -20.60 -19.95
N CYS A 121 -30.77 -21.09 -18.87
CA CYS A 121 -31.35 -22.13 -18.02
C CYS A 121 -32.37 -21.48 -17.07
N PRO A 122 -33.59 -22.04 -16.89
CA PRO A 122 -34.56 -21.52 -15.96
C PRO A 122 -34.22 -21.95 -14.54
N SER A 123 -34.24 -20.98 -13.62
CA SER A 123 -34.16 -21.20 -12.18
C SER A 123 -35.33 -22.09 -11.73
N THR A 124 -35.04 -23.19 -11.04
CA THR A 124 -36.02 -23.85 -10.18
C THR A 124 -35.47 -23.85 -8.75
N VAL A 125 -36.42 -23.61 -7.85
CA VAL A 125 -36.38 -23.37 -6.40
C VAL A 125 -35.49 -24.35 -5.64
#